data_AF-A0ABD5N7B1-F1
#
_entry.id   AF-A0ABD5N7B1-F1
#
_cell.length_a   1.000
_cell.length_b   1.000
_cell.length_c   1.000
_cell.angle_alpha   90.00
_cell.angle_beta   90.00
_cell.angle_gamma   90.00
#
_symmetry.space_group_name_H-M   'P 1'
#
loop_
_entity.id
_entity.type
_entity.pdbx_description
1 polymer ?
#
loop_
_entity_poly.entity_id
_entity_poly.type
_entity_poly.pdbx_seq_one_letter_code
_entity_poly.pdbx_strand_id
1 'polypeptide(L)'
;AGFLENDFSRISKAKVREVQDLATFDLKKNPRKMTWAESEEIVAAFKEIDFMAPPIGGLRPIGDVQIKKAVTGILKPEFESIYSRSPTAYAGGIPFQVEVAVAYGGNSGRITGEGRRSEVMRFANSTPLLFDTGGCGISSAVNSVDWKRYDIRDFDNAPITVFVNLVSVYVPYTSAGKQSVQSDADVIKEIRMALMTVARKFQRYHSKKRREIEKEARLNSLMKYSTELAPAIERLTGKDAGKLLAGLQSLIKHKLRMEEIEETIEEEPVEEIKNGFEEVAKE
;
A
#
# COMPACT_ATOMS: atom_id res chain seq x y z
N ALA A 1 -24.93 -30.35 19.78
CA ALA A 1 -23.49 -30.49 19.50
C ALA A 1 -23.25 -30.64 18.00
N GLY A 2 -23.80 -31.67 17.33
CA GLY A 2 -23.56 -31.91 15.89
C GLY A 2 -23.91 -30.75 14.95
N PHE A 3 -24.90 -29.92 15.29
CA PHE A 3 -25.22 -28.69 14.52
C PHE A 3 -24.02 -27.73 14.43
N LEU A 4 -23.36 -27.43 15.56
CA LEU A 4 -22.22 -26.52 15.59
C LEU A 4 -21.00 -27.09 14.87
N GLU A 5 -20.81 -28.42 14.91
CA GLU A 5 -19.67 -29.08 14.25
C GLU A 5 -19.84 -29.20 12.73
N ASN A 6 -21.07 -29.45 12.25
CA ASN A 6 -21.31 -29.76 10.84
C ASN A 6 -21.68 -28.54 9.99
N ASP A 7 -22.42 -27.58 10.55
CA ASP A 7 -22.98 -26.47 9.77
C ASP A 7 -22.06 -25.24 9.76
N PHE A 8 -21.10 -25.15 10.68
CA PHE A 8 -20.17 -24.05 10.78
C PHE A 8 -18.76 -24.47 10.41
N SER A 9 -18.06 -23.63 9.65
CA SER A 9 -16.66 -23.85 9.35
C SER A 9 -15.78 -23.65 10.58
N ARG A 10 -14.70 -24.43 10.69
CA ARG A 10 -13.65 -24.26 11.71
C ARG A 10 -14.09 -24.44 13.16
N ILE A 11 -15.21 -25.12 13.40
CA ILE A 11 -15.65 -25.51 14.74
C ILE A 11 -15.25 -26.96 15.02
N SER A 12 -14.32 -27.15 15.95
CA SER A 12 -13.89 -28.48 16.40
C SER A 12 -14.66 -28.93 17.64
N LYS A 13 -14.62 -30.24 17.94
CA LYS A 13 -15.19 -30.79 19.19
C LYS A 13 -14.65 -30.11 20.45
N ALA A 14 -13.39 -29.66 20.42
CA ALA A 14 -12.78 -28.92 21.52
C ALA A 14 -13.46 -27.56 21.69
N LYS A 15 -13.65 -26.81 20.60
CA LYS A 15 -14.33 -25.51 20.62
C LYS A 15 -15.79 -25.62 21.04
N VAL A 16 -16.50 -26.68 20.65
CA VAL A 16 -17.87 -26.93 21.14
C VAL A 16 -17.91 -27.15 22.66
N ARG A 17 -16.87 -27.75 23.26
CA ARG A 17 -16.77 -27.88 24.71
C ARG A 17 -16.53 -26.53 25.38
N GLU A 18 -15.67 -25.70 24.81
CA GLU A 18 -15.46 -24.32 25.30
C GLU A 18 -16.78 -23.52 25.28
N VAL A 19 -17.58 -23.64 24.22
CA VAL A 19 -18.92 -23.02 24.17
C VAL A 19 -19.86 -23.61 25.22
N GLN A 20 -19.78 -24.93 25.46
CA GLN A 20 -20.58 -25.61 26.48
C GLN A 20 -20.25 -25.12 27.90
N ASP A 21 -18.98 -24.81 28.18
CA ASP A 21 -18.54 -24.34 29.50
C ASP A 21 -19.07 -22.93 29.81
N LEU A 22 -19.34 -22.12 28.78
CA LEU A 22 -19.94 -20.78 28.91
C LEU A 22 -21.47 -20.79 28.88
N ALA A 23 -22.09 -21.83 28.31
CA ALA A 23 -23.53 -21.94 28.20
C ALA A 23 -24.16 -22.55 29.46
N THR A 24 -25.32 -22.04 29.89
CA THR A 24 -26.00 -22.54 31.10
C THR A 24 -26.77 -23.84 30.88
N PHE A 25 -26.93 -24.27 29.63
CA PHE A 25 -27.74 -25.42 29.23
C PHE A 25 -26.94 -26.40 28.35
N ASP A 26 -27.43 -27.64 28.21
CA ASP A 26 -26.76 -28.67 27.39
C ASP A 26 -26.92 -28.40 25.88
N LEU A 27 -25.81 -28.16 25.19
CA LEU A 27 -25.72 -27.97 23.75
C LEU A 27 -26.12 -29.23 22.95
N LYS A 28 -26.28 -30.41 23.58
CA LYS A 28 -26.86 -31.59 22.94
C LYS A 28 -28.38 -31.48 22.72
N LYS A 29 -29.04 -30.49 23.32
CA LYS A 29 -30.45 -30.19 23.05
C LYS A 29 -30.70 -30.04 21.55
N ASN A 30 -31.88 -30.47 21.10
CA ASN A 30 -32.27 -30.35 19.70
C ASN A 30 -32.36 -28.86 19.33
N PRO A 31 -31.64 -28.38 18.29
CA PRO A 31 -31.66 -26.97 17.88
C PRO A 31 -33.07 -26.43 17.59
N ARG A 32 -33.98 -27.27 17.09
CA ARG A 32 -35.37 -26.86 16.81
C ARG A 32 -36.21 -26.56 18.06
N LYS A 33 -35.73 -26.95 19.25
CA LYS A 33 -36.40 -26.73 20.54
C LYS A 33 -35.68 -25.68 21.40
N MET A 34 -34.68 -24.99 20.86
CA MET A 34 -33.99 -23.92 21.57
C MET A 34 -34.89 -22.70 21.74
N THR A 35 -34.76 -22.03 22.88
CA THR A 35 -35.38 -20.74 23.12
C THR A 35 -34.49 -19.61 22.59
N TRP A 36 -35.06 -18.42 22.48
CA TRP A 36 -34.30 -17.24 22.04
C TRP A 36 -33.17 -16.88 23.03
N ALA A 37 -33.45 -16.94 24.34
CA ALA A 37 -32.47 -16.67 25.38
C ALA A 37 -31.28 -17.65 25.32
N GLU A 38 -31.55 -18.94 25.15
CA GLU A 38 -30.50 -19.96 24.96
C GLU A 38 -29.65 -19.69 23.70
N SER A 39 -30.27 -19.15 22.64
CA SER A 39 -29.57 -18.82 21.40
C SER A 39 -28.67 -17.58 21.55
N GLU A 40 -29.13 -16.58 22.31
CA GLU A 40 -28.33 -15.38 22.63
C GLU A 40 -27.10 -15.74 23.48
N GLU A 41 -27.21 -16.67 24.43
CA GLU A 41 -26.07 -17.17 25.20
C GLU A 41 -24.99 -17.77 24.29
N ILE A 42 -25.38 -18.54 23.26
CA ILE A 42 -24.41 -19.08 22.28
C ILE A 42 -23.73 -17.97 21.50
N VAL A 43 -24.50 -16.98 21.02
CA VAL A 43 -23.93 -15.85 20.25
C VAL A 43 -22.98 -15.01 21.11
N ALA A 44 -23.29 -14.84 22.40
CA ALA A 44 -22.41 -14.17 23.35
C ALA A 44 -21.10 -14.97 23.54
N ALA A 45 -21.20 -16.29 23.77
CA ALA A 45 -20.03 -17.16 23.91
C ALA A 45 -19.12 -17.13 22.65
N PHE A 46 -19.70 -17.05 21.46
CA PHE A 46 -18.94 -16.93 20.20
C PHE A 46 -18.14 -15.64 20.07
N LYS A 47 -18.47 -14.58 20.81
CA LYS A 47 -17.69 -13.33 20.81
C LYS A 47 -16.49 -13.39 21.74
N GLU A 48 -16.52 -14.27 22.74
CA GLU A 48 -15.46 -14.42 23.74
C GLU A 48 -14.41 -15.46 23.34
N ILE A 49 -14.80 -16.46 22.53
CA ILE A 49 -13.92 -17.54 22.12
C ILE A 49 -13.13 -17.16 20.86
N ASP A 50 -11.83 -17.44 20.88
CA ASP A 50 -10.98 -17.33 19.70
C ASP A 50 -11.16 -18.54 18.76
N PHE A 51 -11.50 -18.24 17.51
CA PHE A 51 -11.67 -19.23 16.45
C PHE A 51 -10.49 -19.24 15.46
N MET A 52 -10.30 -20.38 14.81
CA MET A 52 -9.36 -20.47 13.69
C MET A 52 -9.86 -19.63 12.52
N ALA A 53 -8.93 -19.01 11.78
CA ALA A 53 -9.26 -18.20 10.62
C ALA A 53 -10.15 -18.97 9.61
N PRO A 54 -11.18 -18.29 9.06
CA PRO A 54 -12.11 -18.90 8.12
C PRO A 54 -11.40 -19.40 6.85
N PRO A 55 -12.01 -20.35 6.11
CA PRO A 55 -11.44 -20.81 4.85
C PRO A 55 -11.40 -19.68 3.81
N ILE A 56 -10.24 -19.57 3.14
CA ILE A 56 -9.95 -18.50 2.17
C ILE A 56 -10.41 -18.85 0.75
N GLY A 57 -10.70 -20.12 0.46
CA GLY A 57 -10.95 -20.61 -0.90
C GLY A 57 -12.12 -19.96 -1.65
N GLY A 58 -13.00 -19.23 -0.97
CA GLY A 58 -14.07 -18.45 -1.60
C GLY A 58 -13.64 -17.09 -2.17
N LEU A 59 -12.42 -16.62 -1.88
CA LEU A 59 -11.92 -15.33 -2.35
C LEU A 59 -11.27 -15.45 -3.73
N ARG A 60 -11.62 -14.52 -4.62
CA ARG A 60 -11.07 -14.43 -5.97
C ARG A 60 -10.41 -13.05 -6.19
N PRO A 61 -9.15 -12.88 -5.76
CA PRO A 61 -8.39 -11.65 -6.02
C PRO A 61 -8.06 -11.50 -7.51
N ILE A 62 -7.77 -10.26 -7.94
CA ILE A 62 -7.32 -9.96 -9.30
C ILE A 62 -5.86 -10.41 -9.48
N GLY A 63 -5.05 -10.19 -8.44
CA GLY A 63 -3.64 -10.56 -8.37
C GLY A 63 -2.70 -9.46 -8.86
N ASP A 64 -1.52 -9.41 -8.23
CA ASP A 64 -0.52 -8.35 -8.44
C ASP A 64 -0.10 -8.19 -9.90
N VAL A 65 0.06 -9.30 -10.62
CA VAL A 65 0.50 -9.30 -12.03
C VAL A 65 -0.54 -8.64 -12.94
N GLN A 66 -1.83 -8.91 -12.71
CA GLN A 66 -2.91 -8.36 -13.53
C GLN A 66 -3.12 -6.88 -13.22
N ILE A 67 -3.09 -6.52 -11.94
CA ILE A 67 -3.16 -5.11 -11.50
C ILE A 67 -2.00 -4.33 -12.12
N LYS A 68 -0.78 -4.89 -12.11
CA LYS A 68 0.39 -4.24 -12.73
C LYS A 68 0.20 -3.97 -14.20
N LYS A 69 -0.23 -4.98 -14.96
CA LYS A 69 -0.51 -4.82 -16.40
C LYS A 69 -1.56 -3.73 -16.65
N ALA A 70 -2.62 -3.68 -15.86
CA ALA A 70 -3.67 -2.68 -15.99
C ALA A 70 -3.15 -1.26 -15.69
N VAL A 71 -2.46 -1.07 -14.56
CA VAL A 71 -1.89 0.21 -14.15
C VAL A 71 -0.89 0.72 -15.18
N THR A 72 0.07 -0.11 -15.60
CA THR A 72 1.07 0.30 -16.60
C THR A 72 0.44 0.57 -17.97
N GLY A 73 -0.52 -0.25 -18.40
CA GLY A 73 -1.17 -0.09 -19.71
C GLY A 73 -2.03 1.16 -19.84
N ILE A 74 -2.79 1.49 -18.78
CA ILE A 74 -3.74 2.61 -18.77
C ILE A 74 -3.05 3.92 -18.36
N LEU A 75 -2.36 3.92 -17.21
CA LEU A 75 -1.85 5.14 -16.59
C LEU A 75 -0.43 5.49 -17.06
N LYS A 76 0.35 4.52 -17.57
CA LYS A 76 1.77 4.69 -17.94
C LYS A 76 2.54 5.52 -16.90
N PRO A 77 2.50 5.14 -15.62
CA PRO A 77 3.08 5.95 -14.55
C PRO A 77 4.60 5.92 -14.61
N GLU A 78 5.23 6.90 -13.97
CA GLU A 78 6.67 6.90 -13.73
C GLU A 78 7.05 5.96 -12.57
N PHE A 79 6.12 5.77 -11.65
CA PHE A 79 6.25 4.86 -10.53
C PHE A 79 4.94 4.13 -10.27
N GLU A 80 5.04 2.81 -10.12
CA GLU A 80 3.96 1.96 -9.62
C GLU A 80 4.41 1.11 -8.44
N SER A 81 3.52 0.92 -7.47
CA SER A 81 3.69 -0.06 -6.41
C SER A 81 2.37 -0.75 -6.13
N ILE A 82 2.39 -2.08 -6.13
CA ILE A 82 1.22 -2.92 -5.89
C ILE A 82 1.50 -3.78 -4.67
N TYR A 83 0.44 -4.02 -3.90
CA TYR A 83 0.51 -4.88 -2.73
C TYR A 83 -0.84 -5.53 -2.47
N SER A 84 -0.86 -6.85 -2.43
CA SER A 84 -2.00 -7.63 -1.98
C SER A 84 -1.72 -8.17 -0.58
N ARG A 85 -2.61 -7.88 0.36
CA ARG A 85 -2.50 -8.41 1.72
C ARG A 85 -2.95 -9.86 1.80
N SER A 86 -2.49 -10.56 2.82
CA SER A 86 -3.03 -11.87 3.15
C SER A 86 -4.49 -11.74 3.59
N PRO A 87 -5.37 -12.69 3.23
CA PRO A 87 -6.76 -12.66 3.64
C PRO A 87 -6.94 -12.65 5.15
N THR A 88 -7.86 -11.84 5.62
CA THR A 88 -8.25 -11.71 7.03
C THR A 88 -9.77 -11.86 7.13
N ALA A 89 -10.34 -11.73 8.33
CA ALA A 89 -11.78 -11.80 8.53
C ALA A 89 -12.25 -10.57 9.29
N TYR A 90 -13.46 -10.09 8.99
CA TYR A 90 -14.13 -9.05 9.76
C TYR A 90 -15.39 -9.61 10.40
N ALA A 91 -16.12 -8.76 11.14
CA ALA A 91 -17.30 -9.10 11.94
C ALA A 91 -18.14 -10.26 11.37
N GLY A 92 -18.32 -11.30 12.19
CA GLY A 92 -19.06 -12.52 11.81
C GLY A 92 -18.22 -13.61 11.14
N GLY A 93 -16.89 -13.44 11.07
CA GLY A 93 -15.99 -14.46 10.50
C GLY A 93 -16.00 -14.49 8.97
N ILE A 94 -16.38 -13.37 8.34
CA ILE A 94 -16.45 -13.25 6.89
C ILE A 94 -15.04 -12.97 6.35
N PRO A 95 -14.45 -13.86 5.54
CA PRO A 95 -13.12 -13.65 4.99
C PRO A 95 -13.15 -12.53 3.96
N PHE A 96 -12.12 -11.69 3.98
CA PHE A 96 -11.87 -10.66 2.99
C PHE A 96 -10.38 -10.49 2.73
N GLN A 97 -10.06 -9.91 1.58
CA GLN A 97 -8.70 -9.57 1.16
C GLN A 97 -8.70 -8.18 0.54
N VAL A 98 -7.61 -7.45 0.72
CA VAL A 98 -7.44 -6.11 0.16
C VAL A 98 -6.24 -6.12 -0.79
N GLU A 99 -6.47 -5.62 -2.00
CA GLU A 99 -5.44 -5.37 -2.99
C GLU A 99 -5.35 -3.86 -3.22
N VAL A 100 -4.14 -3.30 -3.15
CA VAL A 100 -3.92 -1.86 -3.39
C VAL A 100 -2.85 -1.65 -4.43
N ALA A 101 -2.99 -0.57 -5.19
CA ALA A 101 -1.93 -0.07 -6.04
C ALA A 101 -1.85 1.46 -5.95
N VAL A 102 -0.63 1.98 -6.04
CA VAL A 102 -0.35 3.41 -6.14
C VAL A 102 0.44 3.63 -7.43
N ALA A 103 -0.02 4.58 -8.23
CA ALA A 103 0.60 5.02 -9.47
C ALA A 103 0.86 6.52 -9.39
N TYR A 104 2.05 6.96 -9.81
CA TYR A 104 2.47 8.37 -9.78
C TYR A 104 3.05 8.82 -11.12
N GLY A 105 2.73 10.05 -11.52
CA GLY A 105 3.20 10.63 -12.79
C GLY A 105 2.49 10.04 -14.02
N GLY A 106 3.01 10.27 -15.22
CA GLY A 106 2.40 9.77 -16.45
C GLY A 106 0.99 10.33 -16.66
N ASN A 107 -0.02 9.46 -16.79
CA ASN A 107 -1.44 9.82 -16.83
C ASN A 107 -2.15 9.57 -15.48
N SER A 108 -1.42 9.45 -14.38
CA SER A 108 -1.99 9.29 -13.04
C SER A 108 -2.62 10.60 -12.54
N GLY A 109 -3.67 10.44 -11.73
CA GLY A 109 -4.55 11.51 -11.29
C GLY A 109 -5.64 11.84 -12.32
N ARG A 110 -6.71 12.46 -11.84
CA ARG A 110 -7.80 12.96 -12.68
C ARG A 110 -7.45 14.34 -13.21
N ILE A 111 -7.56 14.51 -14.53
CA ILE A 111 -7.42 15.82 -15.16
C ILE A 111 -8.71 16.62 -14.90
N THR A 112 -8.56 17.76 -14.25
CA THR A 112 -9.62 18.76 -14.04
C THR A 112 -9.19 20.08 -14.68
N GLY A 113 -10.13 21.00 -14.94
CA GLY A 113 -9.80 22.30 -15.54
C GLY A 113 -8.80 23.13 -14.73
N GLU A 114 -8.67 22.85 -13.43
CA GLU A 114 -7.77 23.52 -12.49
C GLU A 114 -6.41 22.81 -12.30
N GLY A 115 -6.17 21.72 -13.03
CA GLY A 115 -4.95 20.91 -12.93
C GLY A 115 -5.23 19.43 -12.70
N ARG A 116 -4.20 18.69 -12.27
CA ARG A 116 -4.34 17.28 -11.89
C ARG A 116 -4.71 17.15 -10.43
N ARG A 117 -5.75 16.38 -10.16
CA ARG A 117 -6.13 15.99 -8.81
C ARG A 117 -5.87 14.51 -8.60
N SER A 118 -5.70 14.08 -7.36
CA SER A 118 -5.63 12.66 -7.04
C SER A 118 -6.89 11.92 -7.50
N GLU A 119 -6.72 10.67 -7.89
CA GLU A 119 -7.82 9.80 -8.26
C GLU A 119 -7.85 8.56 -7.36
N VAL A 120 -9.01 8.27 -6.78
CA VAL A 120 -9.22 7.05 -5.99
C VAL A 120 -10.11 6.10 -6.77
N MET A 121 -9.50 5.05 -7.32
CA MET A 121 -10.15 3.96 -8.02
C MET A 121 -10.61 2.90 -7.02
N ARG A 122 -11.92 2.84 -6.79
CA ARG A 122 -12.53 1.95 -5.78
C ARG A 122 -13.16 0.75 -6.46
N PHE A 123 -12.82 -0.44 -5.98
CA PHE A 123 -13.35 -1.70 -6.47
C PHE A 123 -13.83 -2.58 -5.32
N ALA A 124 -14.89 -3.33 -5.57
CA ALA A 124 -15.37 -4.39 -4.70
C ALA A 124 -15.63 -5.64 -5.55
N ASN A 125 -15.00 -6.77 -5.22
CA ASN A 125 -15.07 -8.01 -5.99
C ASN A 125 -14.85 -7.79 -7.50
N SER A 126 -13.80 -7.05 -7.85
CA SER A 126 -13.46 -6.67 -9.25
C SER A 126 -14.49 -5.79 -9.96
N THR A 127 -15.51 -5.29 -9.25
CA THR A 127 -16.52 -4.37 -9.81
C THR A 127 -16.18 -2.92 -9.43
N PRO A 128 -16.10 -2.00 -10.40
CA PRO A 128 -15.81 -0.60 -10.11
C PRO A 128 -16.97 0.08 -9.39
N LEU A 129 -16.66 0.85 -8.36
CA LEU A 129 -17.61 1.66 -7.60
C LEU A 129 -17.52 3.12 -8.07
N LEU A 130 -18.45 3.54 -8.92
CA LEU A 130 -18.37 4.84 -9.60
C LEU A 130 -19.01 5.97 -8.81
N PHE A 131 -20.11 5.69 -8.09
CA PHE A 131 -20.89 6.71 -7.39
C PHE A 131 -20.61 6.74 -5.89
N ASP A 132 -21.09 7.78 -5.22
CA ASP A 132 -21.00 7.95 -3.77
C ASP A 132 -19.58 7.76 -3.22
N THR A 133 -18.66 8.61 -3.69
CA THR A 133 -17.27 8.62 -3.21
C THR A 133 -17.18 9.10 -1.77
N GLY A 134 -18.02 10.06 -1.36
CA GLY A 134 -18.00 10.68 -0.03
C GLY A 134 -18.41 9.71 1.10
N GLY A 135 -19.42 8.87 0.88
CA GLY A 135 -19.90 7.91 1.88
C GLY A 135 -19.16 6.57 1.94
N CYS A 136 -18.16 6.35 1.08
CA CYS A 136 -17.51 5.05 0.96
C CYS A 136 -16.36 4.86 1.95
N GLY A 137 -16.39 3.73 2.67
CA GLY A 137 -15.35 3.32 3.61
C GLY A 137 -13.96 3.24 2.98
N ILE A 138 -13.85 2.90 1.69
CA ILE A 138 -12.57 2.88 0.96
C ILE A 138 -11.99 4.30 0.84
N SER A 139 -12.80 5.28 0.46
CA SER A 139 -12.37 6.69 0.36
C SER A 139 -11.97 7.22 1.73
N SER A 140 -12.77 6.90 2.76
CA SER A 140 -12.46 7.25 4.15
C SER A 140 -11.11 6.65 4.59
N ALA A 141 -10.84 5.39 4.25
CA ALA A 141 -9.56 4.75 4.54
C ALA A 141 -8.38 5.43 3.83
N VAL A 142 -8.52 5.80 2.56
CA VAL A 142 -7.49 6.53 1.80
C VAL A 142 -7.22 7.92 2.41
N ASN A 143 -8.27 8.65 2.77
CA ASN A 143 -8.15 9.98 3.38
C ASN A 143 -7.61 9.93 4.82
N SER A 144 -7.78 8.79 5.52
CA SER A 144 -7.24 8.59 6.87
C SER A 144 -5.71 8.43 6.91
N VAL A 145 -5.07 8.18 5.76
CA VAL A 145 -3.61 8.05 5.67
C VAL A 145 -2.96 9.43 5.67
N ASP A 146 -1.96 9.63 6.54
CA ASP A 146 -1.15 10.85 6.54
C ASP A 146 -0.11 10.82 5.41
N TRP A 147 -0.53 11.22 4.21
CA TRP A 147 0.28 11.23 2.99
C TRP A 147 1.50 12.15 3.08
N LYS A 148 1.47 13.17 3.95
CA LYS A 148 2.59 14.10 4.16
C LYS A 148 3.83 13.38 4.69
N ARG A 149 3.66 12.34 5.49
CA ARG A 149 4.76 11.49 6.00
C ARG A 149 5.49 10.74 4.90
N TYR A 150 4.81 10.48 3.79
CA TYR A 150 5.33 9.76 2.63
C TYR A 150 5.72 10.72 1.50
N ASP A 151 6.13 11.94 1.86
CA ASP A 151 6.59 12.98 0.94
C ASP A 151 5.53 13.55 -0.04
N ILE A 152 4.25 13.24 0.17
CA ILE A 152 3.14 13.80 -0.61
C ILE A 152 2.49 14.91 0.20
N ARG A 153 2.95 16.15 0.00
CA ARG A 153 2.53 17.33 0.79
C ARG A 153 1.06 17.69 0.59
N ASP A 154 0.61 17.62 -0.65
CA ASP A 154 -0.76 17.90 -1.08
C ASP A 154 -1.27 16.70 -1.87
N PHE A 155 -2.00 15.82 -1.19
CA PHE A 155 -2.53 14.62 -1.82
C PHE A 155 -3.60 14.98 -2.85
N ASP A 156 -4.50 15.91 -2.53
CA ASP A 156 -5.65 16.23 -3.39
C ASP A 156 -5.22 16.78 -4.76
N ASN A 157 -4.12 17.52 -4.83
CA ASN A 157 -3.57 18.08 -6.08
C ASN A 157 -2.32 17.34 -6.62
N ALA A 158 -2.01 16.15 -6.09
CA ALA A 158 -0.90 15.34 -6.61
C ALA A 158 -1.32 14.52 -7.85
N PRO A 159 -0.42 14.31 -8.82
CA PRO A 159 -0.64 13.41 -9.97
C PRO A 159 -0.50 11.94 -9.53
N ILE A 160 -1.38 11.51 -8.62
CA ILE A 160 -1.38 10.18 -8.01
C ILE A 160 -2.74 9.50 -8.24
N THR A 161 -2.69 8.22 -8.60
CA THR A 161 -3.88 7.35 -8.64
C THR A 161 -3.71 6.25 -7.60
N VAL A 162 -4.71 6.11 -6.73
CA VAL A 162 -4.79 5.07 -5.70
C VAL A 162 -5.88 4.10 -6.09
N PHE A 163 -5.50 2.86 -6.36
CA PHE A 163 -6.41 1.75 -6.61
C PHE A 163 -6.58 0.93 -5.34
N VAL A 164 -7.83 0.61 -4.98
CA VAL A 164 -8.16 -0.28 -3.86
C VAL A 164 -9.26 -1.24 -4.31
N ASN A 165 -8.99 -2.54 -4.21
CA ASN A 165 -9.97 -3.59 -4.43
C ASN A 165 -10.23 -4.35 -3.12
N LEU A 166 -11.49 -4.36 -2.69
CA LEU A 166 -11.96 -5.16 -1.57
C LEU A 166 -12.57 -6.47 -2.10
N VAL A 167 -11.99 -7.60 -1.74
CA VAL A 167 -12.45 -8.93 -2.16
C VAL A 167 -13.05 -9.62 -0.95
N SER A 168 -14.33 -10.00 -1.01
CA SER A 168 -15.01 -10.67 0.10
C SER A 168 -16.19 -11.49 -0.42
N VAL A 169 -16.56 -12.55 0.30
CA VAL A 169 -17.79 -13.33 0.01
C VAL A 169 -19.04 -12.48 0.21
N TYR A 170 -19.00 -11.60 1.21
CA TYR A 170 -20.03 -10.62 1.47
C TYR A 170 -19.35 -9.26 1.62
N VAL A 171 -19.71 -8.30 0.77
CA VAL A 171 -19.20 -6.93 0.88
C VAL A 171 -20.27 -6.11 1.60
N PRO A 172 -19.92 -5.39 2.69
CA PRO A 172 -20.88 -4.59 3.42
C PRO A 172 -21.13 -3.31 2.62
N TYR A 173 -22.26 -3.24 1.91
CA TYR A 173 -22.66 -2.06 1.15
C TYR A 173 -23.58 -1.17 1.99
N THR A 174 -23.44 0.15 1.88
CA THR A 174 -24.31 1.12 2.58
C THR A 174 -25.73 1.17 2.02
N SER A 175 -25.88 0.90 0.71
CA SER A 175 -27.14 1.02 -0.03
C SER A 175 -27.36 -0.19 -0.94
N ALA A 176 -28.62 -0.46 -1.27
CA ALA A 176 -29.01 -1.53 -2.18
C ALA A 176 -28.40 -1.41 -3.59
N GLY A 177 -28.01 -0.20 -4.00
CA GLY A 177 -27.34 0.07 -5.27
C GLY A 177 -25.88 -0.41 -5.35
N LYS A 178 -25.30 -0.86 -4.23
CA LYS A 178 -23.94 -1.43 -4.14
C LYS A 178 -22.85 -0.51 -4.70
N GLN A 179 -22.99 0.80 -4.51
CA GLN A 179 -22.03 1.81 -5.02
C GLN A 179 -21.01 2.28 -3.98
N SER A 180 -21.25 2.05 -2.70
CA SER A 180 -20.32 2.43 -1.63
C SER A 180 -20.25 1.34 -0.57
N VAL A 181 -19.04 1.10 -0.08
CA VAL A 181 -18.75 0.14 0.99
C VAL A 181 -18.96 0.86 2.32
N GLN A 182 -19.56 0.16 3.28
CA GLN A 182 -19.75 0.66 4.64
C GLN A 182 -18.40 0.84 5.35
N SER A 183 -18.36 1.79 6.27
CA SER A 183 -17.18 2.08 7.08
C SER A 183 -17.06 1.10 8.26
N ASP A 184 -16.55 -0.10 7.99
CA ASP A 184 -16.16 -1.07 9.02
C ASP A 184 -14.72 -0.85 9.49
N ALA A 185 -14.49 -0.88 10.80
CA ALA A 185 -13.19 -0.56 11.40
C ALA A 185 -12.08 -1.53 10.97
N ASP A 186 -12.38 -2.84 10.90
CA ASP A 186 -11.43 -3.87 10.48
C ASP A 186 -11.02 -3.70 9.02
N VAL A 187 -11.99 -3.44 8.14
CA VAL A 187 -11.76 -3.21 6.71
C VAL A 187 -10.93 -1.93 6.49
N ILE A 188 -11.30 -0.83 7.15
CA ILE A 188 -10.55 0.44 7.07
C ILE A 188 -9.12 0.26 7.57
N LYS A 189 -8.92 -0.46 8.69
CA LYS A 189 -7.59 -0.75 9.24
C LYS A 189 -6.74 -1.52 8.24
N GLU A 190 -7.31 -2.54 7.61
CA GLU A 190 -6.57 -3.39 6.67
C GLU A 190 -6.22 -2.65 5.38
N ILE A 191 -7.14 -1.85 4.83
CA ILE A 191 -6.89 -0.96 3.69
C ILE A 191 -5.76 0.03 4.02
N ARG A 192 -5.83 0.68 5.19
CA ARG A 192 -4.81 1.64 5.63
C ARG A 192 -3.43 0.97 5.77
N MET A 193 -3.35 -0.22 6.35
CA MET A 193 -2.07 -0.95 6.46
C MET A 193 -1.51 -1.35 5.09
N ALA A 194 -2.36 -1.71 4.14
CA ALA A 194 -1.95 -1.97 2.76
C ALA A 194 -1.38 -0.70 2.10
N LEU A 195 -2.12 0.42 2.19
CA LEU A 195 -1.71 1.72 1.64
C LEU A 195 -0.39 2.22 2.23
N MET A 196 -0.17 2.09 3.54
CA MET A 196 1.09 2.47 4.18
C MET A 196 2.29 1.67 3.66
N THR A 197 2.07 0.42 3.23
CA THR A 197 3.15 -0.42 2.69
C THR A 197 3.58 0.06 1.30
N VAL A 198 2.63 0.40 0.43
CA VAL A 198 2.93 0.98 -0.89
C VAL A 198 3.42 2.42 -0.78
N ALA A 199 2.93 3.20 0.18
CA ALA A 199 3.36 4.59 0.40
C ALA A 199 4.82 4.67 0.87
N ARG A 200 5.31 3.72 1.69
CA ARG A 200 6.74 3.62 2.04
C ARG A 200 7.63 3.33 0.82
N LYS A 201 7.15 2.52 -0.13
CA LYS A 201 7.86 2.29 -1.40
C LYS A 201 7.88 3.56 -2.24
N PHE A 202 6.77 4.28 -2.31
CA PHE A 202 6.69 5.57 -2.98
C PHE A 202 7.65 6.61 -2.38
N GLN A 203 7.70 6.70 -1.06
CA GLN A 203 8.60 7.62 -0.36
C GLN A 203 10.06 7.42 -0.78
N ARG A 204 10.54 6.17 -0.81
CA ARG A 204 11.91 5.87 -1.29
C ARG A 204 12.15 6.35 -2.72
N TYR A 205 11.23 6.07 -3.63
CA TYR A 205 11.30 6.56 -5.01
C TYR A 205 11.32 8.08 -5.09
N HIS A 206 10.41 8.76 -4.37
CA HIS A 206 10.29 10.21 -4.41
C HIS A 206 11.50 10.91 -3.77
N SER A 207 12.02 10.39 -2.66
CA SER A 207 13.25 10.88 -2.05
C SER A 207 14.43 10.76 -3.01
N LYS A 208 14.57 9.62 -3.71
CA LYS A 208 15.61 9.43 -4.75
C LYS A 208 15.47 10.43 -5.89
N LYS A 209 14.27 10.58 -6.44
CA LYS A 209 14.00 11.53 -7.53
C LYS A 209 14.31 12.98 -7.14
N ARG A 210 13.95 13.39 -5.92
CA ARG A 210 14.26 14.73 -5.41
C ARG A 210 15.77 14.95 -5.31
N ARG A 211 16.50 13.95 -4.79
CA ARG A 211 17.95 13.99 -4.67
C ARG A 211 18.62 14.13 -6.04
N GLU A 212 18.14 13.42 -7.05
CA GLU A 212 18.63 13.54 -8.43
C GLU A 212 18.42 14.96 -8.98
N ILE A 213 17.24 15.55 -8.77
CA ILE A 213 16.93 16.93 -9.18
C ILE A 213 17.85 17.95 -8.47
N GLU A 214 18.05 17.79 -7.16
CA GLU A 214 18.91 18.67 -6.37
C GLU A 214 20.38 18.58 -6.82
N LYS A 215 20.86 17.37 -7.14
CA LYS A 215 22.20 17.14 -7.69
C LYS A 215 22.37 17.82 -9.04
N GLU A 216 21.41 17.67 -9.94
CA GLU A 216 21.44 18.31 -11.25
C GLU A 216 21.44 19.85 -11.13
N ALA A 217 20.61 20.41 -10.24
CA ALA A 217 20.57 21.83 -9.95
C ALA A 217 21.90 22.35 -9.37
N ARG A 218 22.53 21.57 -8.48
CA ARG A 218 23.86 21.86 -7.91
C ARG A 218 24.93 21.83 -9.00
N LEU A 219 24.93 20.81 -9.85
CA LEU A 219 25.86 20.69 -10.97
C LEU A 219 25.72 21.87 -11.93
N ASN A 220 24.50 22.22 -12.33
CA ASN A 220 24.24 23.36 -13.21
C ASN A 220 24.72 24.70 -12.60
N SER A 221 24.51 24.89 -11.30
CA SER A 221 25.02 26.06 -10.57
C SER A 221 26.55 26.10 -10.56
N LEU A 222 27.21 24.99 -10.22
CA LEU A 222 28.68 24.90 -10.19
C LEU A 222 29.31 25.11 -11.57
N MET A 223 28.69 24.59 -12.63
CA MET A 223 29.15 24.79 -14.00
C MET A 223 29.09 26.28 -14.40
N LYS A 224 28.02 26.99 -14.02
CA LYS A 224 27.92 28.45 -14.23
C LYS A 224 28.97 29.23 -13.42
N TYR A 225 29.25 28.84 -12.18
CA TYR A 225 30.32 29.50 -11.42
C TYR A 225 31.72 29.21 -12.01
N SER A 226 31.94 28.03 -12.59
CA SER A 226 33.22 27.66 -13.19
C SER A 226 33.62 28.57 -14.37
N THR A 227 32.63 29.04 -15.14
CA THR A 227 32.87 29.96 -16.26
C THR A 227 33.29 31.36 -15.80
N GLU A 228 32.79 31.81 -14.65
CA GLU A 228 33.16 33.11 -14.05
C GLU A 228 34.47 33.04 -13.25
N LEU A 229 34.73 31.91 -12.59
CA LEU A 229 35.93 31.70 -11.77
C LEU A 229 37.21 31.57 -12.61
N ALA A 230 37.15 30.91 -13.76
CA ALA A 230 38.31 30.72 -14.63
C ALA A 230 39.02 32.04 -15.02
N PRO A 231 38.34 33.08 -15.54
CA PRO A 231 38.97 34.36 -15.87
C PRO A 231 39.41 35.15 -14.62
N ALA A 232 38.73 35.00 -13.48
CA ALA A 232 39.15 35.64 -12.24
C ALA A 232 40.47 35.05 -11.70
N ILE A 233 40.61 33.72 -11.75
CA ILE A 233 41.84 33.02 -11.36
C ILE A 233 42.97 33.32 -12.35
N GLU A 234 42.69 33.41 -13.64
CA GLU A 234 43.66 33.85 -14.65
C GLU A 234 44.23 35.23 -14.33
N ARG A 235 43.38 36.22 -14.00
CA ARG A 235 43.83 37.57 -13.60
C ARG A 235 44.75 37.57 -12.37
N LEU A 236 44.54 36.65 -11.43
CA LEU A 236 45.31 36.56 -10.18
C LEU A 236 46.61 35.77 -10.34
N THR A 237 46.60 34.70 -11.15
CA THR A 237 47.70 33.72 -11.22
C THR A 237 48.50 33.78 -12.53
N GLY A 238 48.01 34.50 -13.54
CA GLY A 238 48.63 34.58 -14.87
C GLY A 238 48.61 33.28 -15.67
N LYS A 239 47.83 32.28 -15.24
CA LYS A 239 47.68 30.99 -15.92
C LYS A 239 46.50 31.00 -16.89
N ASP A 240 46.65 30.30 -18.01
CA ASP A 240 45.66 30.19 -19.09
C ASP A 240 44.25 29.78 -18.58
N ALA A 241 43.25 30.63 -18.86
CA ALA A 241 41.87 30.40 -18.45
C ALA A 241 41.26 29.12 -19.03
N GLY A 242 41.65 28.70 -20.24
CA GLY A 242 41.14 27.48 -20.88
C GLY A 242 41.49 26.22 -20.10
N LYS A 243 42.76 26.10 -19.67
CA LYS A 243 43.23 24.99 -18.83
C LYS A 243 42.60 25.00 -17.43
N LEU A 244 42.40 26.17 -16.84
CA LEU A 244 41.77 26.31 -15.52
C LEU A 244 40.30 25.91 -15.55
N LEU A 245 39.56 26.30 -16.58
CA LEU A 245 38.15 25.93 -16.75
C LEU A 245 38.00 24.40 -16.91
N ALA A 246 38.82 23.78 -17.76
CA ALA A 246 38.82 22.33 -17.94
C ALA A 246 39.19 21.58 -16.63
N GLY A 247 40.12 22.13 -15.85
CA GLY A 247 40.49 21.60 -14.53
C GLY A 247 39.37 21.72 -13.50
N LEU A 248 38.67 22.85 -13.44
CA LEU A 248 37.54 23.04 -12.54
C LEU A 248 36.37 22.12 -12.90
N GLN A 249 36.06 21.98 -14.18
CA GLN A 249 35.01 21.07 -14.64
C GLN A 249 35.32 19.61 -14.36
N SER A 250 36.58 19.18 -14.51
CA SER A 250 36.99 17.81 -14.19
C SER A 250 36.93 17.53 -12.68
N LEU A 251 37.32 18.51 -11.84
CA LEU A 251 37.18 18.43 -10.39
C LEU A 251 35.72 18.32 -9.94
N ILE A 252 34.83 19.13 -10.51
CA ILE A 252 33.39 19.09 -10.21
C ILE A 252 32.83 17.71 -10.55
N LYS A 253 33.11 17.19 -11.75
CA LYS A 253 32.65 15.86 -12.18
C LYS A 253 33.20 14.73 -11.31
N HIS A 254 34.48 14.80 -10.93
CA HIS A 254 35.10 13.79 -10.08
C HIS A 254 34.47 13.75 -8.68
N LYS A 255 34.19 14.91 -8.08
CA LYS A 255 33.58 14.99 -6.75
C LYS A 255 32.14 14.46 -6.74
N LEU A 256 31.34 14.81 -7.74
CA LEU A 256 29.98 14.29 -7.89
C LEU A 256 29.96 12.76 -8.11
N ARG A 257 30.91 12.23 -8.88
CA ARG A 257 31.03 10.78 -9.11
C ARG A 257 31.40 10.02 -7.82
N MET A 258 32.24 10.60 -6.96
CA MET A 258 32.57 9.99 -5.67
C MET A 258 31.36 9.97 -4.73
N GLU A 259 30.58 11.06 -4.69
CA GLU A 259 29.31 11.12 -3.94
C GLU A 259 28.32 10.04 -4.43
N GLU A 260 28.23 9.75 -5.73
CA GLU A 260 27.36 8.67 -6.26
C GLU A 260 27.76 7.25 -5.78
N ILE A 261 29.06 6.98 -5.66
CA ILE A 261 29.58 5.67 -5.25
C ILE A 261 29.33 5.44 -3.75
N GLU A 262 29.53 6.45 -2.91
CA GLU A 262 29.24 6.35 -1.48
C GLU A 262 27.76 6.09 -1.22
N GLU A 263 26.87 6.71 -2.01
CA GLU A 263 25.43 6.56 -1.85
C GLU A 263 24.88 5.21 -2.30
N THR A 264 25.45 4.62 -3.36
CA THR A 264 25.02 3.28 -3.81
C THR A 264 25.37 2.19 -2.79
N ILE A 265 26.43 2.40 -2.02
CA ILE A 265 26.86 1.49 -0.95
C ILE A 265 25.92 1.58 0.28
N GLU A 266 25.33 2.73 0.55
CA GLU A 266 24.38 2.92 1.66
C GLU A 266 22.96 2.43 1.35
N GLU A 267 22.57 2.35 0.07
CA GLU A 267 21.20 2.01 -0.35
C GLU A 267 20.93 0.50 -0.47
N GLU A 268 21.95 -0.37 -0.55
CA GLU A 268 21.75 -1.82 -0.49
C GLU A 268 21.41 -2.25 0.95
N PRO A 269 20.18 -2.75 1.23
CA PRO A 269 19.86 -3.23 2.55
C PRO A 269 20.67 -4.50 2.84
N VAL A 270 21.23 -4.59 4.05
CA VAL A 270 21.99 -5.75 4.57
C VAL A 270 21.25 -7.09 4.41
N GLU A 271 19.92 -7.09 4.24
CA GLU A 271 19.11 -8.28 3.96
C GLU A 271 19.26 -8.84 2.53
N GLU A 272 19.43 -8.00 1.49
CA GLU A 272 19.67 -8.48 0.12
C GLU A 272 21.06 -9.11 -0.01
N ILE A 273 22.04 -8.52 0.69
CA ILE A 273 23.40 -9.05 0.78
C ILE A 273 23.40 -10.41 1.48
N LYS A 274 22.65 -10.57 2.60
CA LYS A 274 22.52 -11.86 3.29
C LYS A 274 21.85 -12.94 2.45
N ASN A 275 20.79 -12.62 1.72
CA ASN A 275 20.12 -13.57 0.83
C ASN A 275 21.01 -13.98 -0.35
N GLY A 276 21.78 -13.05 -0.93
CA GLY A 276 22.75 -13.34 -1.97
C GLY A 276 23.90 -14.26 -1.50
N PHE A 277 24.40 -14.07 -0.27
CA PHE A 277 25.40 -14.97 0.31
C PHE A 277 24.82 -16.36 0.65
N GLU A 278 23.54 -16.46 1.05
CA GLU A 278 22.87 -17.75 1.28
C GLU A 278 22.56 -18.54 0.01
N GLU A 279 22.34 -17.88 -1.13
CA GLU A 279 22.20 -18.55 -2.43
C GLU A 279 23.54 -19.06 -2.97
N VAL A 280 24.61 -18.27 -2.84
CA VAL A 280 25.96 -18.68 -3.30
C VAL A 280 26.58 -19.75 -2.41
N ALA A 281 26.21 -19.84 -1.13
CA ALA A 281 26.67 -20.90 -0.23
C ALA A 281 25.92 -22.24 -0.39
N LYS A 282 24.89 -22.29 -1.26
CA LYS A 282 24.10 -23.51 -1.56
C LYS A 282 24.45 -24.14 -2.92
N GLU A 283 25.31 -23.51 -3.72
CA GLU A 283 25.97 -24.10 -4.89
C GLU A 283 27.34 -24.70 -4.51
#